data_AF-A0A936LGW0-F1
#
_entry.id   AF-A0A936LGW0-F1
#
_cell.length_a   1.000
_cell.length_b   1.000
_cell.length_c   1.000
_cell.angle_alpha   90.00
_cell.angle_beta   90.00
_cell.angle_gamma   90.00
#
_symmetry.space_group_name_H-M   'P 1'
#
loop_
_entity.id
_entity.type
_entity.pdbx_description
1 polymer ?
#
loop_
_entity_poly.entity_id
_entity_poly.type
_entity_poly.pdbx_seq_one_letter_code
_entity_poly.pdbx_strand_id
1 'polypeptide(L)'
;MPYTIDQLVDDRNRALYNEVNARLPLRLETSTIPYWGSQFGEGTATIAMVPTEHPVASFTHELLHLKLRLDGLIRPTAFTARQIEMDTVNFFYNELAHHKMFPLFLDMGFQPSEFYSQLDTAQSHDLLSIDLARLRMRRRAERSLLAGLDVARPYMLIYAPAELRASMVRYAQQLDELADRRFLRMLDETLIEWIETDTLDMRRTLARIYHACGIADVGFGFDAQGADMVLAREVMA
;
A
#
# COMPACT_ATOMS: atom_id res chain seq x y z
N MET A 1 -20.77 -4.46 20.05
CA MET A 1 -20.69 -3.06 20.54
C MET A 1 -19.56 -2.39 19.75
N PRO A 2 -19.76 -1.18 19.20
CA PRO A 2 -18.66 -0.45 18.56
C PRO A 2 -17.60 -0.09 19.61
N TYR A 3 -16.33 -0.07 19.19
CA TYR A 3 -15.23 0.38 20.04
C TYR A 3 -15.35 1.88 20.35
N THR A 4 -14.85 2.31 21.51
CA THR A 4 -14.66 3.73 21.86
C THR A 4 -13.20 4.11 21.77
N ILE A 5 -12.90 5.41 21.63
CA ILE A 5 -11.51 5.90 21.63
C ILE A 5 -10.76 5.46 22.90
N ASP A 6 -11.39 5.56 24.08
CA ASP A 6 -10.78 5.15 25.35
C ASP A 6 -10.40 3.66 25.40
N GLN A 7 -11.06 2.82 24.60
CA GLN A 7 -10.73 1.39 24.46
C GLN A 7 -9.60 1.13 23.47
N LEU A 8 -9.36 2.05 22.54
CA LEU A 8 -8.40 1.91 21.45
C LEU A 8 -7.08 2.66 21.71
N VAL A 9 -7.09 3.59 22.66
CA VAL A 9 -5.90 4.38 23.04
C VAL A 9 -5.24 3.80 24.28
N ASP A 10 -4.05 3.26 24.12
CA ASP A 10 -3.19 2.79 25.20
C ASP A 10 -1.84 3.53 25.19
N ASP A 11 -0.93 3.14 26.08
CA ASP A 11 0.34 3.85 26.24
C ASP A 11 1.25 3.77 25.00
N ARG A 12 1.05 2.78 24.12
CA ARG A 12 1.84 2.61 22.90
C ARG A 12 1.46 3.65 21.84
N ASN A 13 0.17 3.94 21.69
CA ASN A 13 -0.33 4.84 20.62
C ASN A 13 -0.82 6.21 21.13
N ARG A 14 -0.85 6.46 22.44
CA ARG A 14 -1.39 7.71 23.04
C ARG A 14 -0.74 8.97 22.47
N ALA A 15 0.58 8.96 22.28
CA ALA A 15 1.29 10.11 21.71
C ALA A 15 0.85 10.38 20.26
N LEU A 16 0.79 9.33 19.44
CA LEU A 16 0.34 9.40 18.05
C LEU A 16 -1.12 9.88 17.96
N TYR A 17 -2.01 9.31 18.77
CA TYR A 17 -3.40 9.72 18.85
C TYR A 17 -3.52 11.21 19.19
N ASN A 18 -2.82 11.67 20.23
CA ASN A 18 -2.86 13.08 20.64
C ASN A 18 -2.35 14.00 19.54
N GLU A 19 -1.26 13.63 18.86
CA GLU A 19 -0.70 14.40 17.75
C GLU A 19 -1.69 14.53 16.58
N VAL A 20 -2.22 13.40 16.11
CA VAL A 20 -3.16 13.37 14.98
C VAL A 20 -4.43 14.13 15.34
N ASN A 21 -5.02 13.86 16.51
CA ASN A 21 -6.27 14.48 16.94
C ASN A 21 -6.15 15.99 17.19
N ALA A 22 -4.97 16.48 17.59
CA ALA A 22 -4.72 17.91 17.73
C ALA A 22 -4.68 18.64 16.38
N ARG A 23 -4.26 17.98 15.30
CA ARG A 23 -4.20 18.53 13.94
C ARG A 23 -5.51 18.36 13.19
N LEU A 24 -6.18 17.23 13.41
CA LEU A 24 -7.40 16.85 12.71
C LEU A 24 -8.27 15.99 13.65
N PRO A 25 -9.38 16.55 14.20
CA PRO A 25 -10.23 15.83 15.13
C PRO A 25 -10.73 14.48 14.57
N LEU A 26 -10.62 13.43 15.39
CA LEU A 26 -10.92 12.06 15.00
C LEU A 26 -12.35 11.65 15.35
N ARG A 27 -12.97 10.88 14.46
CA ARG A 27 -14.26 10.23 14.64
C ARG A 27 -14.13 8.73 14.37
N LEU A 28 -14.92 7.95 15.08
CA LEU A 28 -15.03 6.52 14.90
C LEU A 28 -16.39 6.18 14.32
N GLU A 29 -16.41 5.33 13.29
CA GLU A 29 -17.64 4.84 12.67
C GLU A 29 -17.56 3.31 12.50
N THR A 30 -18.72 2.66 12.50
CA THR A 30 -18.77 1.23 12.15
C THR A 30 -18.68 1.10 10.64
N SER A 31 -17.74 0.30 10.17
CA SER A 31 -17.51 0.05 8.75
C SER A 31 -18.67 -0.77 8.16
N THR A 32 -19.09 -0.45 6.95
CA THR A 32 -20.07 -1.25 6.18
C THR A 32 -19.40 -2.34 5.34
N ILE A 33 -18.07 -2.36 5.36
CA ILE A 33 -17.18 -3.26 4.61
C ILE A 33 -16.27 -3.97 5.62
N PRO A 34 -15.79 -5.19 5.32
CA PRO A 34 -15.16 -6.06 6.32
C PRO A 34 -13.71 -5.69 6.62
N TYR A 35 -13.39 -4.40 6.72
CA TYR A 35 -12.04 -3.91 6.98
C TYR A 35 -12.05 -2.59 7.76
N TRP A 36 -10.93 -2.34 8.44
CA TRP A 36 -10.60 -1.02 8.99
C TRP A 36 -10.15 -0.09 7.87
N GLY A 37 -10.39 1.19 8.05
CA GLY A 37 -9.93 2.18 7.08
C GLY A 37 -10.03 3.59 7.62
N SER A 38 -9.24 4.48 7.05
CA SER A 38 -9.17 5.88 7.45
C SER A 38 -9.40 6.81 6.27
N GLN A 39 -10.10 7.91 6.53
CA GLN A 39 -10.37 8.93 5.51
C GLN A 39 -10.40 10.33 6.11
N PHE A 40 -10.01 11.30 5.29
CA PHE A 40 -10.14 12.72 5.62
C PHE A 40 -11.52 13.19 5.16
N GLY A 41 -12.23 13.87 6.05
CA GLY A 41 -13.44 14.63 5.75
C GLY A 41 -13.21 16.14 5.86
N GLU A 42 -14.29 16.91 5.81
CA GLU A 42 -14.23 18.37 6.02
C GLU A 42 -13.90 18.70 7.47
N GLY A 43 -12.62 18.98 7.74
CA GLY A 43 -12.14 19.40 9.05
C GLY A 43 -12.07 18.30 10.12
N THR A 44 -12.30 17.04 9.75
CA THR A 44 -12.17 15.86 10.63
C THR A 44 -11.54 14.68 9.89
N ALA A 45 -11.04 13.69 10.61
CA ALA A 45 -10.74 12.38 10.06
C ALA A 45 -11.66 11.32 10.67
N THR A 46 -12.07 10.36 9.85
CA THR A 46 -12.91 9.23 10.28
C THR A 46 -12.11 7.95 10.15
N ILE A 47 -12.15 7.13 11.19
CA ILE A 47 -11.70 5.74 11.16
C ILE A 47 -12.93 4.83 11.19
N ALA A 48 -13.13 4.10 10.10
CA ALA A 48 -14.14 3.05 9.99
C ALA A 48 -13.59 1.75 10.60
N MET A 49 -14.40 1.08 11.41
CA MET A 49 -13.95 -0.05 12.23
C MET A 49 -14.83 -1.29 12.06
N VAL A 50 -14.21 -2.45 12.18
CA VAL A 50 -14.88 -3.75 12.32
C VAL A 50 -14.34 -4.49 13.55
N PRO A 51 -15.13 -5.38 14.18
CA PRO A 51 -14.60 -6.26 15.22
C PRO A 51 -13.38 -7.05 14.74
N THR A 52 -12.33 -7.10 15.55
CA THR A 52 -11.07 -7.77 15.21
C THR A 52 -10.35 -8.28 16.47
N GLU A 53 -9.39 -9.18 16.30
CA GLU A 53 -8.59 -9.76 17.39
C GLU A 53 -7.67 -8.73 18.06
N HIS A 54 -7.12 -7.80 17.27
CA HIS A 54 -6.17 -6.77 17.73
C HIS A 54 -6.67 -5.34 17.47
N PRO A 55 -7.76 -4.88 18.13
CA PRO A 55 -8.41 -3.61 17.78
C PRO A 55 -7.54 -2.38 18.03
N VAL A 56 -6.71 -2.38 19.08
CA VAL A 56 -5.74 -1.31 19.36
C VAL A 56 -4.68 -1.22 18.26
N ALA A 57 -4.23 -2.36 17.74
CA ALA A 57 -3.26 -2.44 16.66
C ALA A 57 -3.85 -1.94 15.34
N SER A 58 -5.06 -2.40 14.97
CA SER A 58 -5.78 -1.92 13.80
C SER A 58 -6.08 -0.42 13.86
N PHE A 59 -6.48 0.09 15.03
CA PHE A 59 -6.65 1.53 15.21
C PHE A 59 -5.34 2.31 15.02
N THR A 60 -4.23 1.78 15.53
CA THR A 60 -2.91 2.39 15.38
C THR A 60 -2.45 2.38 13.93
N HIS A 61 -2.72 1.31 13.18
CA HIS A 61 -2.48 1.22 11.74
C HIS A 61 -3.19 2.37 11.01
N GLU A 62 -4.46 2.59 11.29
CA GLU A 62 -5.22 3.69 10.70
C GLU A 62 -4.74 5.07 11.14
N LEU A 63 -4.31 5.24 12.39
CA LEU A 63 -3.68 6.48 12.85
C LEU A 63 -2.39 6.79 12.10
N LEU A 64 -1.58 5.78 11.77
CA LEU A 64 -0.34 5.95 11.03
C LEU A 64 -0.61 6.39 9.57
N HIS A 65 -1.64 5.85 8.91
CA HIS A 65 -2.07 6.35 7.59
C HIS A 65 -2.43 7.84 7.66
N LEU A 66 -3.22 8.24 8.67
CA LEU A 66 -3.59 9.64 8.86
C LEU A 66 -2.37 10.52 9.14
N LYS A 67 -1.44 10.07 10.00
CA LYS A 67 -0.20 10.76 10.34
C LYS A 67 0.68 10.99 9.12
N LEU A 68 0.97 9.96 8.33
CA LEU A 68 1.80 10.10 7.13
C LEU A 68 1.16 11.06 6.12
N ARG A 69 -0.17 10.98 5.95
CA ARG A 69 -0.89 11.90 5.06
C ARG A 69 -0.82 13.34 5.55
N LEU A 70 -0.96 13.57 6.86
CA LEU A 70 -0.78 14.87 7.48
C LEU A 70 0.67 15.39 7.30
N ASP A 71 1.65 14.50 7.24
CA ASP A 71 3.08 14.84 7.05
C ASP A 71 3.48 15.02 5.57
N GLY A 72 2.58 14.77 4.63
CA GLY A 72 2.81 15.02 3.21
C GLY A 72 2.82 13.78 2.31
N LEU A 73 2.48 12.59 2.82
CA LEU A 73 2.20 11.42 1.99
C LEU A 73 0.86 11.60 1.27
N ILE A 74 0.91 12.28 0.14
CA ILE A 74 -0.27 12.59 -0.68
C ILE A 74 -0.37 11.54 -1.78
N ARG A 75 -1.60 11.07 -2.05
CA ARG A 75 -1.87 10.22 -3.20
C ARG A 75 -1.73 11.03 -4.49
N PRO A 76 -0.80 10.71 -5.40
CA PRO A 76 -0.70 11.42 -6.67
C PRO A 76 -1.89 11.14 -7.58
N THR A 77 -2.21 12.11 -8.42
CA THR A 77 -3.10 11.93 -9.58
C THR A 77 -2.29 11.36 -10.74
N ALA A 78 -2.82 10.35 -11.41
CA ALA A 78 -2.23 9.80 -12.63
C ALA A 78 -2.73 10.56 -13.86
N PHE A 79 -1.81 11.03 -14.68
CA PHE A 79 -2.06 11.76 -15.92
C PHE A 79 -1.65 10.91 -17.10
N THR A 80 -2.60 10.53 -17.97
CA THR A 80 -2.30 9.75 -19.16
C THR A 80 -3.45 9.85 -20.18
N ALA A 81 -3.13 9.63 -21.46
CA ALA A 81 -4.12 9.45 -22.51
C ALA A 81 -4.69 8.02 -22.55
N ARG A 82 -4.06 7.06 -21.87
CA ARG A 82 -4.53 5.66 -21.79
C ARG A 82 -5.47 5.50 -20.61
N GLN A 83 -6.41 4.57 -20.70
CA GLN A 83 -7.20 4.19 -19.55
C GLN A 83 -6.29 3.45 -18.56
N ILE A 84 -6.05 4.06 -17.39
CA ILE A 84 -5.44 3.41 -16.24
C ILE A 84 -6.53 3.22 -15.19
N GLU A 85 -6.63 2.02 -14.65
CA GLU A 85 -7.52 1.74 -13.53
C GLU A 85 -7.01 2.48 -12.30
N MET A 86 -7.77 3.47 -11.83
CA MET A 86 -7.42 4.24 -10.63
C MET A 86 -7.26 3.35 -9.40
N ASP A 87 -7.96 2.22 -9.35
CA ASP A 87 -7.82 1.22 -8.29
C ASP A 87 -6.42 0.60 -8.23
N THR A 88 -5.70 0.55 -9.36
CA THR A 88 -4.30 0.10 -9.37
C THR A 88 -3.36 1.15 -8.79
N VAL A 89 -3.59 2.42 -9.07
CA VAL A 89 -2.82 3.52 -8.44
C VAL A 89 -3.09 3.56 -6.94
N ASN A 90 -4.37 3.44 -6.54
CA ASN A 90 -4.77 3.37 -5.14
C ASN A 90 -4.13 2.19 -4.40
N PHE A 91 -4.09 1.04 -5.05
CA PHE A 91 -3.44 -0.15 -4.51
C PHE A 91 -1.95 0.09 -4.25
N PHE A 92 -1.20 0.61 -5.24
CA PHE A 92 0.23 0.88 -5.02
C PHE A 92 0.48 1.97 -3.98
N TYR A 93 -0.33 3.03 -3.98
CA TYR A 93 -0.27 4.06 -2.93
C TYR A 93 -0.39 3.42 -1.54
N ASN A 94 -1.36 2.52 -1.36
CA ASN A 94 -1.63 1.86 -0.08
C ASN A 94 -0.45 0.97 0.35
N GLU A 95 0.03 0.09 -0.54
CA GLU A 95 1.14 -0.79 -0.20
C GLU A 95 2.45 -0.04 0.04
N LEU A 96 2.71 1.03 -0.72
CA LEU A 96 3.88 1.89 -0.47
C LEU A 96 3.77 2.62 0.87
N ALA A 97 2.58 3.08 1.27
CA ALA A 97 2.37 3.69 2.58
C ALA A 97 2.69 2.71 3.71
N HIS A 98 2.26 1.45 3.60
CA HIS A 98 2.53 0.41 4.59
C HIS A 98 4.03 0.26 4.88
N HIS A 99 4.90 0.34 3.87
CA HIS A 99 6.35 0.26 4.06
C HIS A 99 6.92 1.39 4.93
N LYS A 100 6.31 2.58 4.91
CA LYS A 100 6.69 3.71 5.77
C LYS A 100 6.11 3.60 7.17
N MET A 101 4.93 3.01 7.30
CA MET A 101 4.24 2.83 8.58
C MET A 101 4.83 1.71 9.41
N PHE A 102 5.27 0.62 8.77
CA PHE A 102 5.69 -0.59 9.46
C PHE A 102 6.80 -0.38 10.50
N PRO A 103 7.92 0.32 10.22
CA PRO A 103 8.93 0.56 11.25
C PRO A 103 8.36 1.39 12.42
N LEU A 104 7.55 2.41 12.15
CA LEU A 104 6.92 3.23 13.19
C LEU A 104 5.99 2.39 14.08
N PHE A 105 5.26 1.45 13.48
CA PHE A 105 4.38 0.53 14.18
C PHE A 105 5.14 -0.38 15.14
N LEU A 106 6.28 -0.94 14.71
CA LEU A 106 7.15 -1.76 15.55
C LEU A 106 7.81 -0.95 16.67
N ASP A 107 8.24 0.29 16.37
CA ASP A 107 8.86 1.19 17.35
C ASP A 107 7.90 1.56 18.50
N MET A 108 6.59 1.55 18.24
CA MET A 108 5.54 1.71 19.26
C MET A 108 5.33 0.43 20.11
N GLY A 109 6.02 -0.67 19.82
CA GLY A 109 5.98 -1.91 20.59
C GLY A 109 4.89 -2.89 20.18
N PHE A 110 4.28 -2.72 19.00
CA PHE A 110 3.37 -3.71 18.41
C PHE A 110 4.14 -4.86 17.77
N GLN A 111 3.51 -6.03 17.68
CA GLN A 111 4.12 -7.19 17.04
C GLN A 111 3.92 -7.17 15.52
N PRO A 112 4.87 -7.70 14.72
CA PRO A 112 4.71 -7.81 13.27
C PRO A 112 3.40 -8.48 12.84
N SER A 113 2.96 -9.52 13.56
CA SER A 113 1.72 -10.26 13.30
C SER A 113 0.44 -9.45 13.51
N GLU A 114 0.52 -8.27 14.14
CA GLU A 114 -0.62 -7.39 14.40
C GLU A 114 -0.77 -6.28 13.34
N PHE A 115 0.19 -6.15 12.41
CA PHE A 115 0.22 -5.03 11.47
C PHE A 115 -0.90 -5.07 10.43
N TYR A 116 -1.19 -6.27 9.92
CA TYR A 116 -2.37 -6.53 9.10
C TYR A 116 -3.40 -7.29 9.93
N SER A 117 -4.69 -7.02 9.71
CA SER A 117 -5.71 -7.85 10.35
C SER A 117 -5.72 -9.26 9.75
N GLN A 118 -6.28 -10.21 10.49
CA GLN A 118 -6.57 -11.56 10.02
C GLN A 118 -7.41 -11.58 8.74
N LEU A 119 -8.32 -10.60 8.58
CA LEU A 119 -9.15 -10.46 7.39
C LEU A 119 -8.32 -10.00 6.18
N ASP A 120 -7.44 -9.03 6.38
CA ASP A 120 -6.54 -8.52 5.33
C ASP A 120 -5.57 -9.62 4.87
N THR A 121 -5.07 -10.40 5.83
CA THR A 121 -4.16 -11.53 5.57
C THR A 121 -4.84 -12.60 4.71
N ALA A 122 -6.04 -13.04 5.10
CA ALA A 122 -6.81 -14.04 4.36
C ALA A 122 -7.17 -13.55 2.94
N GLN A 123 -7.62 -12.29 2.83
CA GLN A 123 -7.95 -11.67 1.55
C GLN A 123 -6.71 -11.60 0.63
N SER A 124 -5.54 -11.27 1.16
CA SER A 124 -4.29 -11.22 0.39
C SER A 124 -3.91 -12.59 -0.18
N HIS A 125 -4.08 -13.66 0.60
CA HIS A 125 -3.86 -15.04 0.15
C HIS A 125 -4.82 -15.44 -0.99
N ASP A 126 -6.09 -15.07 -0.88
CA ASP A 126 -7.10 -15.35 -1.91
C ASP A 126 -6.80 -14.61 -3.21
N LEU A 127 -6.48 -13.31 -3.11
CA LEU A 127 -6.11 -12.47 -4.26
C LEU A 127 -4.86 -13.01 -4.97
N LEU A 128 -3.80 -13.32 -4.23
CA LEU A 128 -2.56 -13.88 -4.79
C LEU A 128 -2.80 -15.22 -5.49
N SER A 129 -3.65 -16.07 -4.91
CA SER A 129 -3.97 -17.37 -5.50
C SER A 129 -4.71 -17.21 -6.84
N ILE A 130 -5.65 -16.27 -6.93
CA ILE A 130 -6.38 -15.93 -8.16
C ILE A 130 -5.44 -15.32 -9.21
N ASP A 131 -4.63 -14.34 -8.82
CA ASP A 131 -3.73 -13.63 -9.73
C ASP A 131 -2.67 -14.57 -10.31
N LEU A 132 -2.06 -15.43 -9.49
CA LEU A 132 -1.09 -16.41 -9.98
C LEU A 132 -1.72 -17.49 -10.86
N ALA A 133 -2.99 -17.86 -10.62
CA ALA A 133 -3.71 -18.74 -11.54
C ALA A 133 -3.90 -18.08 -12.92
N ARG A 134 -4.27 -16.78 -12.95
CA ARG A 134 -4.40 -16.00 -14.19
C ARG A 134 -3.06 -15.86 -14.91
N LEU A 135 -1.99 -15.53 -14.18
CA LEU A 135 -0.63 -15.43 -14.74
C LEU A 135 -0.16 -16.77 -15.33
N ARG A 136 -0.45 -17.90 -14.69
CA ARG A 136 -0.16 -19.23 -15.26
C ARG A 136 -0.88 -19.47 -16.59
N MET A 137 -2.16 -19.10 -16.67
CA MET A 137 -2.94 -19.25 -17.91
C MET A 137 -2.36 -18.37 -19.02
N ARG A 138 -2.07 -17.10 -18.71
CA ARG A 138 -1.45 -16.14 -19.62
C ARG A 138 -0.11 -16.62 -20.14
N ARG A 139 0.79 -17.07 -19.24
CA ARG A 139 2.09 -17.62 -19.61
C ARG A 139 1.99 -18.82 -20.54
N ARG A 140 1.04 -19.73 -20.31
CA ARG A 140 0.82 -20.88 -21.19
C ARG A 140 0.40 -20.45 -22.60
N ALA A 141 -0.40 -19.40 -22.71
CA ALA A 141 -0.84 -18.85 -23.99
C ALA A 141 0.28 -18.10 -24.73
N GLU A 142 1.00 -17.22 -24.03
CA GLU A 142 2.04 -16.35 -24.62
C GLU A 142 3.37 -17.09 -24.85
N ARG A 143 3.63 -18.17 -24.11
CA ARG A 143 4.91 -18.92 -24.11
C ARG A 143 6.14 -18.06 -23.83
N SER A 144 5.96 -16.93 -23.14
CA SER A 144 7.01 -16.00 -22.71
C SER A 144 6.94 -15.74 -21.21
N LEU A 145 8.04 -15.23 -20.64
CA LEU A 145 8.02 -14.68 -19.28
C LEU A 145 7.17 -13.40 -19.25
N LEU A 146 6.49 -13.19 -18.13
CA LEU A 146 5.52 -12.10 -17.99
C LEU A 146 6.14 -10.86 -17.35
N ALA A 147 5.66 -9.70 -17.77
CA ALA A 147 5.91 -8.40 -17.15
C ALA A 147 4.62 -7.56 -17.28
N GLY A 148 4.54 -6.48 -16.49
CA GLY A 148 3.39 -5.57 -16.49
C GLY A 148 2.71 -5.44 -15.13
N LEU A 149 1.62 -4.68 -15.11
CA LEU A 149 0.86 -4.37 -13.89
C LEU A 149 0.29 -5.62 -13.22
N ASP A 150 -0.11 -6.63 -14.00
CA ASP A 150 -0.63 -7.91 -13.51
C ASP A 150 0.44 -8.76 -12.80
N VAL A 151 1.73 -8.50 -13.05
CA VAL A 151 2.85 -9.07 -12.30
C VAL A 151 3.26 -8.16 -11.14
N ALA A 152 3.25 -6.83 -11.33
CA ALA A 152 3.63 -5.86 -10.28
C ALA A 152 2.68 -5.88 -9.08
N ARG A 153 1.38 -6.07 -9.28
CA ARG A 153 0.40 -6.15 -8.20
C ARG A 153 0.65 -7.31 -7.23
N PRO A 154 0.71 -8.59 -7.67
CA PRO A 154 1.02 -9.69 -6.76
C PRO A 154 2.42 -9.58 -6.18
N TYR A 155 3.38 -8.99 -6.91
CA TYR A 155 4.69 -8.69 -6.36
C TYR A 155 4.61 -7.80 -5.11
N MET A 156 3.90 -6.67 -5.19
CA MET A 156 3.76 -5.74 -4.05
C MET A 156 3.07 -6.40 -2.84
N LEU A 157 2.10 -7.30 -3.05
CA LEU A 157 1.48 -8.07 -1.96
C LEU A 157 2.45 -9.08 -1.33
N ILE A 158 3.27 -9.77 -2.12
CA ILE A 158 4.25 -10.76 -1.64
C ILE A 158 5.33 -10.08 -0.79
N TYR A 159 5.73 -8.88 -1.19
CA TYR A 159 6.78 -8.10 -0.56
C TYR A 159 6.26 -7.00 0.37
N ALA A 160 4.98 -7.02 0.73
CA ALA A 160 4.42 -6.11 1.72
C ALA A 160 5.15 -6.27 3.07
N PRO A 161 5.18 -5.23 3.92
CA PRO A 161 5.86 -5.31 5.21
C PRO A 161 5.19 -6.35 6.14
N ALA A 162 5.88 -6.82 7.18
CA ALA A 162 5.45 -7.87 8.13
C ALA A 162 5.67 -9.35 7.72
N GLU A 163 5.30 -10.24 8.65
CA GLU A 163 5.46 -11.71 8.59
C GLU A 163 4.73 -12.39 7.42
N LEU A 164 3.92 -11.65 6.65
CA LEU A 164 3.40 -12.12 5.35
C LEU A 164 4.53 -12.72 4.52
N ARG A 165 5.75 -12.16 4.53
CA ARG A 165 6.86 -12.72 3.75
C ARG A 165 7.16 -14.21 4.06
N ALA A 166 6.97 -14.66 5.31
CA ALA A 166 7.17 -16.06 5.68
C ALA A 166 6.04 -16.98 5.17
N SER A 167 4.79 -16.51 5.18
CA SER A 167 3.66 -17.23 4.58
C SER A 167 3.64 -17.11 3.04
N MET A 168 4.28 -16.09 2.49
CA MET A 168 4.29 -15.75 1.07
C MET A 168 5.44 -16.37 0.26
N VAL A 169 6.38 -17.09 0.90
CA VAL A 169 7.51 -17.76 0.21
C VAL A 169 7.05 -18.61 -0.97
N ARG A 170 5.94 -19.35 -0.81
CA ARG A 170 5.39 -20.18 -1.89
C ARG A 170 4.88 -19.36 -3.07
N TYR A 171 4.32 -18.18 -2.84
CA TYR A 171 3.86 -17.30 -3.92
C TYR A 171 5.03 -16.58 -4.59
N ALA A 172 6.05 -16.17 -3.82
CA ALA A 172 7.29 -15.62 -4.37
C ALA A 172 7.93 -16.59 -5.38
N GLN A 173 8.10 -17.86 -4.98
CA GLN A 173 8.62 -18.92 -5.87
C GLN A 173 7.77 -19.09 -7.14
N GLN A 174 6.45 -19.09 -7.00
CA GLN A 174 5.54 -19.18 -8.16
C GLN A 174 5.68 -17.96 -9.08
N LEU A 175 5.81 -16.76 -8.52
CA LEU A 175 5.97 -15.54 -9.30
C LEU A 175 7.33 -15.52 -10.04
N ASP A 176 8.40 -15.94 -9.37
CA ASP A 176 9.75 -16.07 -9.95
C ASP A 176 9.79 -17.02 -11.15
N GLU A 177 8.98 -18.08 -11.11
CA GLU A 177 8.86 -18.99 -12.24
C GLU A 177 8.17 -18.29 -13.43
N LEU A 178 7.15 -17.47 -13.17
CA LEU A 178 6.24 -16.90 -14.18
C LEU A 178 6.77 -15.61 -14.83
N ALA A 179 7.49 -14.79 -14.07
CA ALA A 179 7.83 -13.42 -14.44
C ALA A 179 9.23 -13.28 -15.03
N ASP A 180 9.46 -12.20 -15.78
CA ASP A 180 10.77 -11.84 -16.27
C ASP A 180 11.68 -11.38 -15.11
N ARG A 181 12.87 -11.97 -14.99
CA ARG A 181 13.79 -11.68 -13.88
C ARG A 181 14.36 -10.26 -13.91
N ARG A 182 14.50 -9.63 -15.08
CA ARG A 182 14.94 -8.23 -15.17
C ARG A 182 13.83 -7.32 -14.66
N PHE A 183 12.59 -7.63 -15.03
CA PHE A 183 11.42 -6.93 -14.51
C PHE A 183 11.30 -7.01 -12.99
N LEU A 184 11.40 -8.20 -12.41
CA LEU A 184 11.34 -8.36 -10.94
C LEU A 184 12.45 -7.57 -10.23
N ARG A 185 13.68 -7.57 -10.76
CA ARG A 185 14.77 -6.76 -10.19
C ARG A 185 14.50 -5.26 -10.22
N MET A 186 13.88 -4.75 -11.29
CA MET A 186 13.50 -3.33 -11.35
C MET A 186 12.46 -2.99 -10.27
N LEU A 187 11.54 -3.90 -9.96
CA LEU A 187 10.58 -3.72 -8.86
C LEU A 187 11.28 -3.78 -7.50
N ASP A 188 12.20 -4.73 -7.28
CA ASP A 188 13.04 -4.82 -6.08
C ASP A 188 13.79 -3.50 -5.83
N GLU A 189 14.53 -3.02 -6.83
CA GLU A 189 15.31 -1.79 -6.72
C GLU A 189 14.43 -0.56 -6.45
N THR A 190 13.27 -0.49 -7.09
CA THR A 190 12.31 0.60 -6.88
C THR A 190 11.72 0.56 -5.46
N LEU A 191 11.41 -0.64 -4.96
CA LEU A 191 10.86 -0.82 -3.62
C LEU A 191 11.90 -0.54 -2.53
N ILE A 192 13.13 -1.03 -2.71
CA ILE A 192 14.24 -0.76 -1.78
C ILE A 192 14.52 0.74 -1.70
N GLU A 193 14.62 1.44 -2.83
CA GLU A 193 14.81 2.90 -2.82
C GLU A 193 13.65 3.62 -2.12
N TRP A 194 12.40 3.18 -2.35
CA TRP A 194 11.26 3.72 -1.63
C TRP A 194 11.35 3.48 -0.13
N ILE A 195 11.75 2.29 0.31
CA ILE A 195 11.88 1.98 1.74
C ILE A 195 12.96 2.85 2.37
N GLU A 196 14.12 3.00 1.72
CA GLU A 196 15.30 3.68 2.24
C GLU A 196 15.25 5.21 2.19
N THR A 197 14.41 5.81 1.33
CA THR A 197 14.33 7.26 1.22
C THR A 197 13.54 7.90 2.37
N ASP A 198 13.92 9.08 2.83
CA ASP A 198 13.13 9.82 3.85
C ASP A 198 11.95 10.61 3.25
N THR A 199 11.81 10.65 1.91
CA THR A 199 10.71 11.38 1.28
C THR A 199 9.37 10.66 1.40
N LEU A 200 8.30 11.44 1.53
CA LEU A 200 6.92 10.99 1.39
C LEU A 200 6.35 11.23 -0.02
N ASP A 201 7.17 11.78 -0.93
CA ASP A 201 6.79 11.96 -2.32
C ASP A 201 7.01 10.67 -3.13
N MET A 202 5.92 9.94 -3.37
CA MET A 202 5.94 8.68 -4.11
C MET A 202 5.82 8.82 -5.63
N ARG A 203 5.73 10.04 -6.19
CA ARG A 203 5.53 10.23 -7.65
C ARG A 203 6.60 9.52 -8.46
N ARG A 204 7.86 9.64 -8.05
CA ARG A 204 8.99 8.97 -8.71
C ARG A 204 8.90 7.45 -8.58
N THR A 205 8.54 6.94 -7.40
CA THR A 205 8.36 5.50 -7.16
C THR A 205 7.27 4.92 -8.07
N LEU A 206 6.09 5.56 -8.13
CA LEU A 206 5.01 5.14 -9.03
C LEU A 206 5.42 5.23 -10.50
N ALA A 207 6.06 6.33 -10.90
CA ALA A 207 6.60 6.50 -12.24
C ALA A 207 7.54 5.35 -12.64
N ARG A 208 8.40 4.89 -11.73
CA ARG A 208 9.32 3.76 -11.97
C ARG A 208 8.59 2.42 -12.08
N ILE A 209 7.60 2.15 -11.22
CA ILE A 209 6.77 0.95 -11.33
C ILE A 209 6.08 0.89 -12.69
N TYR A 210 5.45 1.98 -13.11
CA TYR A 210 4.76 2.03 -14.40
C TYR A 210 5.72 1.97 -15.60
N HIS A 211 6.91 2.60 -15.50
CA HIS A 211 7.96 2.43 -16.49
C HIS A 211 8.38 0.98 -16.64
N ALA A 212 8.66 0.28 -15.53
CA ALA A 212 9.02 -1.13 -15.52
C ALA A 212 7.91 -1.99 -16.17
N CYS A 213 6.65 -1.59 -16.00
CA CYS A 213 5.49 -2.23 -16.63
C CYS A 213 5.30 -1.90 -18.12
N GLY A 214 6.20 -1.13 -18.74
CA GLY A 214 6.11 -0.71 -20.15
C GLY A 214 5.09 0.42 -20.40
N ILE A 215 4.67 1.12 -19.35
CA ILE A 215 3.69 2.22 -19.42
C ILE A 215 4.44 3.54 -19.19
N ALA A 216 5.17 3.98 -20.22
CA ALA A 216 6.05 5.15 -20.13
C ALA A 216 5.31 6.51 -20.28
N ASP A 217 4.10 6.49 -20.84
CA ASP A 217 3.28 7.68 -21.15
C ASP A 217 2.33 8.08 -19.99
N VAL A 218 2.69 7.77 -18.75
CA VAL A 218 1.96 8.19 -17.55
C VAL A 218 2.80 9.17 -16.74
N GLY A 219 2.17 10.23 -16.26
CA GLY A 219 2.72 11.17 -15.28
C GLY A 219 2.02 11.06 -13.94
N PHE A 220 2.73 11.37 -12.86
CA PHE A 220 2.15 11.44 -11.51
C PHE A 220 2.40 12.83 -10.93
N GLY A 221 1.33 13.52 -10.55
CA GLY A 221 1.39 14.90 -10.01
C GLY A 221 0.44 15.09 -8.84
N PHE A 222 0.63 16.18 -8.08
CA PHE A 222 -0.28 16.55 -6.99
C PHE A 222 -1.24 17.66 -7.38
N ASP A 223 -0.84 18.52 -8.32
CA ASP A 223 -1.73 19.55 -8.83
C ASP A 223 -2.72 18.97 -9.84
N ALA A 224 -3.88 19.62 -10.01
CA ALA A 224 -4.93 19.14 -10.90
C ALA A 224 -4.62 19.37 -12.40
N GLN A 225 -3.56 20.11 -12.72
CA GLN A 225 -3.15 20.49 -14.07
C GLN A 225 -1.96 19.66 -14.59
N GLY A 226 -1.35 18.83 -13.73
CA GLY A 226 -0.13 18.08 -13.99
C GLY A 226 1.13 18.94 -14.18
N ALA A 227 1.17 20.18 -13.68
CA ALA A 227 2.35 21.05 -13.87
C ALA A 227 3.58 20.54 -13.11
N ASP A 228 3.37 19.81 -12.01
CA ASP A 228 4.39 19.18 -11.18
C ASP A 228 4.60 17.68 -11.46
N MET A 229 4.15 17.18 -12.62
CA MET A 229 4.16 15.75 -12.88
C MET A 229 5.57 15.16 -13.03
N VAL A 230 5.76 13.95 -12.51
CA VAL A 230 6.92 13.10 -12.81
C VAL A 230 6.49 12.06 -13.84
N LEU A 231 7.11 12.06 -15.03
CA LEU A 231 6.77 11.15 -16.12
C LEU A 231 7.53 9.82 -16.01
N ALA A 232 6.83 8.71 -16.23
CA ALA A 232 7.42 7.36 -16.21
C ALA A 232 8.56 7.19 -17.21
N ARG A 233 8.53 7.84 -18.37
CA ARG A 233 9.65 7.79 -19.34
C ARG A 233 10.94 8.49 -18.88
N GLU A 234 10.88 9.33 -17.84
CA GLU A 234 12.01 10.19 -17.42
C GLU A 234 12.78 9.64 -16.22
N VAL A 235 12.23 8.64 -15.52
CA VAL A 235 12.77 8.18 -14.23
C VAL A 235 13.84 7.08 -14.32
N MET A 236 14.16 6.60 -15.52
CA MET A 236 15.16 5.54 -15.79
C MET A 236 16.22 5.98 -16.81
N ALA A 237 16.40 7.30 -16.98
CA ALA A 237 17.45 7.91 -17.81
C ALA A 237 18.79 8.03 -17.06
#